data_AF-H3H9V2-F1
#
_entry.id   AF-H3H9V2-F1
#
_cell.length_a   1.000
_cell.length_b   1.000
_cell.length_c   1.000
_cell.angle_alpha   90.00
_cell.angle_beta   90.00
_cell.angle_gamma   90.00
#
_symmetry.space_group_name_H-M   'P 1'
#
loop_
_entity.id
_entity.type
_entity.pdbx_description
1 polymer ?
#
loop_
_entity_poly.entity_id
_entity_poly.type
_entity_poly.pdbx_seq_one_letter_code
_entity_poly.pdbx_strand_id
1 'polypeptide(L)'
;MYCTGKAAREMHHRVVATEQAAVDKVRVLQYSPGPMDTGMQKTIRESSRVDPELRKQFADMKAQGTLIPPAQSSQRGINLAVSGEYETGAHVDYYDLDPPSKH
;
A
#
# COMPACT_ATOMS: atom_id res chain seq x y z
N MET A 1 14.07 -9.90 -2.37
CA MET A 1 12.97 -10.74 -1.83
C MET A 1 11.67 -9.95 -1.64
N TYR A 2 11.64 -8.84 -0.90
CA TYR A 2 10.41 -8.08 -0.66
C TYR A 2 9.70 -7.59 -1.95
N CYS A 3 10.43 -6.91 -2.84
CA CYS A 3 9.84 -6.36 -4.08
C CYS A 3 9.30 -7.47 -5.00
N THR A 4 10.06 -8.55 -5.18
CA THR A 4 9.64 -9.71 -5.97
C THR A 4 8.37 -10.35 -5.40
N GLY A 5 8.28 -10.48 -4.07
CA GLY A 5 7.09 -11.01 -3.41
C GLY A 5 5.86 -10.12 -3.59
N LYS A 6 6.03 -8.80 -3.54
CA LYS A 6 4.95 -7.83 -3.81
C LYS A 6 4.47 -7.91 -5.26
N ALA A 7 5.39 -7.97 -6.21
CA ALA A 7 5.05 -8.14 -7.63
C ALA A 7 4.35 -9.47 -7.91
N ALA A 8 4.79 -10.57 -7.29
CA ALA A 8 4.15 -11.87 -7.42
C ALA A 8 2.72 -11.86 -6.85
N ARG A 9 2.52 -11.24 -5.67
CA ARG A 9 1.18 -11.07 -5.08
C ARG A 9 0.27 -10.20 -5.94
N GLU A 10 0.83 -9.16 -6.55
CA GLU A 10 0.10 -8.29 -7.48
C GLU A 10 -0.44 -9.07 -8.68
N MET A 11 0.42 -9.87 -9.31
CA MET A 11 0.01 -10.69 -10.44
C MET A 11 -1.02 -11.76 -10.04
N HIS A 12 -0.83 -12.40 -8.87
CA HIS A 12 -1.78 -13.40 -8.37
C HIS A 12 -3.19 -12.84 -8.20
N HIS A 13 -3.33 -11.64 -7.60
CA HIS A 13 -4.64 -11.01 -7.45
C HIS A 13 -5.28 -10.65 -8.79
N ARG A 14 -4.51 -10.20 -9.79
CA ARG A 14 -5.03 -9.94 -11.15
C ARG A 14 -5.62 -11.20 -11.79
N VAL A 15 -4.94 -12.33 -11.63
CA VAL A 15 -5.42 -13.64 -12.11
C VAL A 15 -6.72 -14.01 -11.41
N VAL A 16 -6.78 -13.93 -10.07
CA VAL A 16 -7.99 -14.23 -9.30
C VAL A 16 -9.16 -13.31 -9.70
N ALA A 17 -8.90 -12.03 -9.90
CA ALA A 17 -9.92 -11.08 -10.36
C ALA A 17 -10.47 -11.47 -11.74
N THR A 18 -9.58 -11.86 -12.66
CA THR A 18 -9.93 -12.30 -14.02
C THR A 18 -10.76 -13.59 -14.00
N GLU A 19 -10.35 -14.59 -13.21
CA GLU A 19 -11.05 -15.88 -13.10
C GLU A 19 -12.44 -15.74 -12.46
N GLN A 20 -12.56 -14.86 -11.45
CA GLN A 20 -13.82 -14.67 -10.73
C GLN A 20 -14.79 -13.70 -11.42
N ALA A 21 -14.35 -12.98 -12.46
CA ALA A 21 -15.19 -12.06 -13.23
C ALA A 21 -16.44 -12.75 -13.84
N ALA A 22 -16.33 -14.04 -14.18
CA ALA A 22 -17.46 -14.81 -14.72
C ALA A 22 -18.50 -15.20 -13.67
N VAL A 23 -18.14 -15.21 -12.38
CA VAL A 23 -18.97 -15.69 -11.28
C VAL A 23 -19.54 -14.52 -10.45
N ASP A 24 -18.91 -13.35 -10.51
CA ASP A 24 -19.30 -12.08 -9.84
C ASP A 24 -19.63 -12.24 -8.34
N LYS A 25 -18.91 -13.12 -7.65
CA LYS A 25 -19.08 -13.37 -6.20
C LYS A 25 -17.92 -12.87 -5.35
N VAL A 26 -16.82 -12.46 -5.98
CA VAL A 26 -15.57 -12.11 -5.30
C VAL A 26 -15.07 -10.76 -5.82
N ARG A 27 -14.80 -9.83 -4.91
CA ARG A 27 -14.08 -8.59 -5.20
C ARG A 27 -12.65 -8.70 -4.73
N VAL A 28 -11.71 -8.27 -5.57
CA VAL A 28 -10.28 -8.30 -5.28
C VAL A 28 -9.77 -6.88 -5.12
N LEU A 29 -9.12 -6.56 -4.01
CA LEU A 29 -8.53 -5.25 -3.74
C LEU A 29 -7.04 -5.38 -3.45
N GLN A 30 -6.25 -4.51 -4.07
CA GLN A 30 -4.82 -4.43 -3.85
C GLN A 30 -4.47 -3.04 -3.28
N TYR A 31 -4.50 -2.93 -1.96
CA TYR A 31 -4.28 -1.65 -1.29
C TYR A 31 -2.81 -1.49 -0.86
N SER A 32 -2.18 -0.41 -1.32
CA SER A 32 -0.86 0.05 -0.88
C SER A 32 -1.03 1.07 0.25
N PRO A 33 -0.64 0.73 1.49
CA PRO A 33 -0.95 1.56 2.66
C PRO A 33 -0.05 2.79 2.82
N GLY A 34 0.82 3.07 1.84
CA GLY A 34 1.85 4.10 1.92
C GLY A 34 2.94 3.85 2.97
N PRO A 35 3.85 4.82 3.16
CA PRO A 35 4.97 4.76 4.09
C PRO A 35 4.51 4.96 5.54
N MET A 36 4.18 3.86 6.23
CA MET A 36 3.67 3.90 7.60
C MET A 36 4.76 3.92 8.69
N ASP A 37 4.53 4.63 9.80
CA ASP A 37 5.37 4.54 11.00
C ASP A 37 5.08 3.23 11.76
N THR A 38 5.81 2.18 11.41
CA THR A 38 5.68 0.84 12.00
C THR A 38 7.03 0.29 12.44
N GLY A 39 7.01 -0.82 13.19
CA GLY A 39 8.23 -1.54 13.57
C GLY A 39 9.09 -1.95 12.37
N MET A 40 8.48 -2.30 11.23
CA MET A 40 9.21 -2.61 9.98
C MET A 40 9.99 -1.41 9.46
N GLN A 41 9.40 -0.21 9.51
CA GLN A 41 10.07 0.99 9.03
C GLN A 41 11.21 1.42 9.97
N LYS A 42 11.12 1.09 11.28
CA LYS A 42 12.26 1.14 12.20
C LYS A 42 13.40 0.20 11.77
N THR A 43 13.10 -1.06 11.44
CA THR A 43 14.10 -2.01 10.95
C THR A 43 14.80 -1.54 9.67
N ILE A 44 14.06 -0.90 8.76
CA ILE A 44 14.63 -0.35 7.51
C ILE A 44 15.66 0.75 7.83
N ARG A 45 15.33 1.68 8.73
CA ARG A 45 16.24 2.77 9.12
C ARG A 45 17.50 2.29 9.84
N GLU A 46 17.39 1.24 10.66
CA GLU A 46 18.47 0.78 11.55
C GLU A 46 19.35 -0.32 10.92
N SER A 47 18.87 -1.00 9.88
CA SER A 47 19.63 -2.08 9.23
C SER A 47 20.77 -1.53 8.36
N SER A 48 21.96 -2.11 8.48
CA SER A 48 23.10 -1.82 7.60
C SER A 48 23.01 -2.51 6.23
N ARG A 49 22.05 -3.43 6.05
CA ARG A 49 21.86 -4.19 4.81
C ARG A 49 20.92 -3.51 3.81
N VAL A 50 20.30 -2.41 4.22
CA VAL A 50 19.43 -1.60 3.36
C VAL A 50 20.27 -0.55 2.67
N ASP A 51 19.92 -0.27 1.40
CA ASP A 51 20.54 0.78 0.62
C ASP A 51 20.64 2.12 1.39
N PRO A 52 21.83 2.76 1.47
CA PRO A 52 22.03 3.97 2.26
C PRO A 52 21.12 5.13 1.88
N GLU A 53 20.78 5.30 0.60
CA GLU A 53 19.90 6.35 0.12
C GLU A 53 18.46 6.09 0.61
N LEU A 54 17.99 4.84 0.47
CA LEU A 54 16.68 4.44 0.96
C LEU A 54 16.55 4.62 2.48
N ARG A 55 17.60 4.28 3.25
CA ARG A 55 17.61 4.53 4.70
C ARG A 55 17.52 6.01 5.03
N LYS A 56 18.25 6.85 4.30
CA LYS A 56 18.25 8.30 4.48
C LYS A 56 16.85 8.87 4.20
N GLN A 57 16.23 8.49 3.08
CA GLN A 57 14.87 8.90 2.74
C GLN A 57 13.88 8.55 3.86
N PHE A 58 13.89 7.32 4.37
CA PHE A 58 13.00 6.93 5.47
C PHE A 58 13.32 7.60 6.82
N ALA A 59 14.58 7.95 7.06
CA ALA A 59 14.97 8.74 8.24
C ALA A 59 14.46 10.18 8.12
N ASP A 60 14.61 10.80 6.95
CA ASP A 60 14.13 12.16 6.66
C ASP A 60 12.61 12.23 6.78
N MET A 61 11.88 11.24 6.25
CA MET A 61 10.42 11.16 6.39
C MET A 61 9.98 11.07 7.86
N LYS A 62 10.73 10.34 8.70
CA LYS A 62 10.46 10.30 10.14
C LYS A 62 10.74 11.65 10.80
N ALA A 63 11.86 12.28 10.48
CA ALA A 63 12.26 13.56 11.06
C ALA A 63 11.28 14.69 10.67
N GLN A 64 10.76 14.65 9.45
CA GLN A 64 9.77 15.59 8.92
C GLN A 64 8.33 15.28 9.36
N GLY A 65 8.09 14.13 10.02
CA GLY A 65 6.76 13.72 10.45
C GLY A 65 5.81 13.35 9.29
N THR A 66 6.34 12.97 8.12
CA THR A 66 5.54 12.65 6.92
C THR A 66 5.14 11.17 6.84
N LEU A 67 5.46 10.38 7.86
CA LEU A 67 5.03 8.99 7.96
C LEU A 67 3.57 8.88 8.34
N ILE A 68 2.89 7.92 7.71
CA ILE A 68 1.46 7.70 7.93
C ILE A 68 1.24 6.90 9.22
N PRO A 69 0.40 7.37 10.16
CA PRO A 69 -0.07 6.56 11.28
C PRO A 69 -0.78 5.29 10.78
N PRO A 70 -0.46 4.09 11.30
CA PRO A 70 -1.09 2.85 10.85
C PRO A 70 -2.61 2.87 10.91
N ALA A 71 -3.18 3.46 11.97
CA ALA A 71 -4.62 3.62 12.15
C ALA A 71 -5.27 4.44 11.02
N GLN A 72 -4.59 5.48 10.53
CA GLN A 72 -5.08 6.32 9.45
C GLN A 72 -5.08 5.55 8.12
N SER A 73 -4.00 4.82 7.83
CA SER A 73 -3.91 4.01 6.61
C SER A 73 -4.90 2.85 6.62
N SER A 74 -5.06 2.16 7.76
CA SER A 74 -6.03 1.06 7.88
C SER A 74 -7.47 1.55 7.76
N GLN A 75 -7.81 2.71 8.33
CA GLN A 75 -9.16 3.25 8.22
C GLN A 75 -9.54 3.52 6.76
N ARG A 76 -8.63 4.11 5.98
CA ARG A 76 -8.83 4.31 4.54
C ARG A 76 -9.01 2.99 3.79
N GLY A 77 -8.11 2.03 4.02
CA GLY A 77 -8.20 0.71 3.38
C GLY A 77 -9.48 -0.05 3.71
N ILE A 78 -9.95 0.00 4.96
CA ILE A 78 -11.21 -0.63 5.37
C ILE A 78 -12.41 0.08 4.72
N ASN A 79 -12.44 1.41 4.73
CA ASN A 79 -13.51 2.17 4.09
C ASN A 79 -13.61 1.83 2.59
N LEU A 80 -12.48 1.74 1.90
CA LEU A 80 -12.42 1.33 0.50
C LEU A 80 -12.94 -0.10 0.31
N ALA A 81 -12.45 -1.06 1.12
CA ALA A 81 -12.85 -2.46 1.02
C ALA A 81 -14.36 -2.68 1.26
N VAL A 82 -14.93 -1.95 2.23
CA VAL A 82 -16.36 -2.03 2.60
C VAL A 82 -17.24 -1.34 1.56
N SER A 83 -16.92 -0.10 1.19
CA SER A 83 -17.69 0.66 0.18
C SER A 83 -17.73 -0.08 -1.16
N GLY A 84 -16.62 -0.71 -1.55
CA GLY A 84 -16.53 -1.35 -2.86
C GLY A 84 -16.31 -0.38 -4.00
N GLU A 85 -15.94 0.87 -3.70
CA GLU A 85 -15.69 1.94 -4.68
C GLU A 85 -14.31 1.76 -5.34
N TYR A 86 -14.08 0.59 -5.93
CA TYR A 86 -12.87 0.24 -6.66
C TYR A 86 -13.18 -0.82 -7.72
N GLU A 87 -12.40 -0.83 -8.80
CA GLU A 87 -12.46 -1.89 -9.79
C GLU A 87 -11.82 -3.17 -9.23
N THR A 88 -12.48 -4.32 -9.41
CA THR A 88 -11.95 -5.60 -8.94
C THR A 88 -10.61 -5.92 -9.60
N GLY A 89 -9.58 -6.18 -8.79
CA GLY A 89 -8.21 -6.40 -9.24
C GLY A 89 -7.35 -5.13 -9.29
N ALA A 90 -7.93 -3.93 -9.09
CA ALA A 90 -7.20 -2.68 -9.11
C ALA A 90 -6.19 -2.56 -7.97
N HIS A 91 -5.09 -1.87 -8.30
CA HIS A 91 -4.09 -1.38 -7.35
C HIS A 91 -4.47 0.04 -6.94
N VAL A 92 -4.61 0.27 -5.63
CA VAL A 92 -4.97 1.58 -5.07
C VAL A 92 -3.95 1.94 -4.00
N ASP A 93 -3.28 3.08 -4.15
CA ASP A 93 -2.39 3.63 -3.13
C ASP A 93 -3.13 4.55 -2.15
N TYR A 94 -2.59 4.68 -0.95
CA TYR A 94 -3.09 5.58 0.09
C TYR A 94 -3.34 7.01 -0.41
N TYR A 95 -2.45 7.53 -1.27
CA TYR A 95 -2.51 8.90 -1.79
C TYR A 95 -3.49 9.06 -2.97
N ASP A 96 -3.89 7.97 -3.63
CA ASP A 96 -4.89 8.01 -4.72
C ASP A 96 -6.29 8.35 -4.21
N LEU A 97 -6.51 8.19 -2.89
CA LEU A 97 -7.77 8.46 -2.21
C LEU A 97 -7.94 9.93 -1.80
N ASP A 98 -6.91 10.76 -1.98
CA ASP A 98 -7.01 12.18 -1.67
C ASP A 98 -7.81 12.91 -2.77
N PRO A 99 -8.69 13.87 -2.41
CA PRO A 99 -9.41 14.64 -3.42
C PRO A 99 -8.42 15.42 -4.30
N PRO A 100 -8.69 15.57 -5.61
CA PRO A 100 -7.80 16.28 -6.52
C PRO A 100 -7.53 17.69 -5.96
N SER A 101 -6.25 18.06 -5.86
CA SER A 101 -5.87 19.38 -5.36
C SER A 101 -6.50 20.44 -6.25
N LYS A 102 -7.34 21.30 -5.67
CA LYS A 102 -7.83 22.50 -6.35
C LYS A 102 -6.62 23.40 -6.60
N HIS A 103 -6.17 23.48 -7.86
CA HIS A 103 -5.30 24.56 -8.33
C HIS A 103 -6.12 25.84 -8.53
#